data_AF-A0A2M7RJT2-F1
#
_entry.id   AF-A0A2M7RJT2-F1
#
_cell.length_a   1.000
_cell.length_b   1.000
_cell.length_c   1.000
_cell.angle_alpha   90.00
_cell.angle_beta   90.00
_cell.angle_gamma   90.00
#
_symmetry.space_group_name_H-M   'P 1'
#
loop_
_entity.id
_entity.type
_entity.pdbx_description
1 polymer ?
#
loop_
_entity_poly.entity_id
_entity_poly.type
_entity_poly.pdbx_seq_one_letter_code
_entity_poly.pdbx_strand_id
1 'polypeptide(L)' 'ITNPSLVPAMKKAAAIVTDTGGLTCHAAIVARELNTPCVIGTNIATRVLKDGDLVEVDATRGVVTKI' A
#
# COMPACT_ATOMS: atom_id res chain seq x y z
N ILE A 1 -7.84 -7.69 -6.85
CA ILE A 1 -8.90 -6.97 -6.11
C ILE A 1 -8.59 -7.11 -4.63
N THR A 2 -8.57 -6.01 -3.90
CA THR A 2 -8.34 -6.02 -2.44
C THR A 2 -9.65 -6.42 -1.78
N ASN A 3 -9.69 -7.58 -1.15
CA ASN A 3 -10.91 -8.13 -0.57
C ASN A 3 -11.08 -7.67 0.89
N PRO A 4 -12.31 -7.56 1.41
CA PRO A 4 -12.56 -7.23 2.84
C PRO A 4 -11.88 -8.20 3.82
N SER A 5 -11.58 -9.43 3.39
CA SER A 5 -10.82 -10.41 4.17
C SER A 5 -9.38 -9.97 4.48
N LEU A 6 -8.83 -9.00 3.74
CA LEU A 6 -7.50 -8.44 3.99
C LEU A 6 -7.49 -7.33 5.04
N VAL A 7 -8.66 -6.80 5.44
CA VAL A 7 -8.78 -5.71 6.43
C VAL A 7 -8.01 -5.98 7.74
N PRO A 8 -8.05 -7.20 8.34
CA PRO A 8 -7.27 -7.49 9.54
C PRO A 8 -5.76 -7.41 9.32
N ALA A 9 -5.28 -7.80 8.13
CA ALA A 9 -3.88 -7.72 7.76
C ALA A 9 -3.47 -6.27 7.48
N MET A 10 -4.32 -5.51 6.77
CA MET A 10 -4.13 -4.08 6.50
C MET A 10 -4.06 -3.27 7.79
N LYS A 11 -4.86 -3.62 8.80
CA LYS A 11 -4.80 -3.00 10.13
C LYS A 11 -3.50 -3.29 10.90
N LYS A 12 -2.84 -4.40 10.62
CA LYS A 12 -1.53 -4.75 11.19
C LYS A 12 -0.35 -4.23 10.36
N ALA A 13 -0.60 -3.77 9.14
CA ALA A 13 0.44 -3.30 8.24
C ALA A 13 0.86 -1.86 8.60
N ALA A 14 2.16 -1.57 8.49
CA ALA A 14 2.68 -0.22 8.69
C ALA A 14 2.40 0.70 7.48
N ALA A 15 2.34 0.12 6.28
CA ALA A 15 2.05 0.81 5.03
C ALA A 15 1.39 -0.15 4.04
N ILE A 16 0.63 0.39 3.09
CA ILE A 16 -0.04 -0.36 2.03
C ILE A 16 0.49 0.14 0.69
N VAL A 17 1.02 -0.76 -0.14
CA VAL A 17 1.46 -0.44 -1.50
C VAL A 17 0.72 -1.36 -2.46
N THR A 18 0.15 -0.79 -3.52
CA THR A 18 -0.57 -1.57 -4.53
C THR A 18 -0.20 -1.15 -5.94
N ASP A 19 0.00 -2.13 -6.81
CA ASP A 19 0.36 -1.88 -8.20
C ASP A 19 -0.78 -1.36 -9.05
N THR A 20 -2.00 -1.73 -8.69
CA THR A 20 -3.21 -1.41 -9.44
C THR A 20 -4.26 -0.81 -8.53
N GLY A 21 -5.02 0.13 -9.08
CA GLY A 21 -6.05 0.88 -8.35
C GLY A 21 -5.88 2.37 -8.51
N GLY A 22 -6.97 3.11 -8.27
CA GLY A 22 -7.00 4.57 -8.26
C GLY A 22 -7.39 5.12 -6.88
N LEU A 23 -7.51 6.44 -6.78
CA LEU A 23 -7.82 7.15 -5.52
C LEU A 23 -9.11 6.66 -4.82
N THR A 24 -10.06 6.13 -5.59
CA THR A 24 -11.37 5.66 -5.14
C THR A 24 -11.42 4.14 -4.92
N CYS A 25 -10.30 3.44 -5.01
CA CYS A 25 -10.29 1.99 -4.83
C CYS A 25 -10.50 1.60 -3.36
N HIS A 26 -10.95 0.35 -3.15
CA HIS A 26 -11.17 -0.20 -1.82
C HIS A 26 -9.94 -0.06 -0.91
N ALA A 27 -8.74 -0.29 -1.44
CA ALA A 27 -7.49 -0.15 -0.66
C ALA A 27 -7.24 1.28 -0.19
N ALA A 28 -7.54 2.28 -1.02
CA ALA A 28 -7.33 3.69 -0.69
C ALA A 28 -8.32 4.18 0.37
N ILE A 29 -9.59 3.77 0.26
CA ILE A 29 -10.63 4.13 1.23
C ILE A 29 -10.30 3.51 2.60
N VAL A 30 -10.07 2.20 2.63
CA VAL A 30 -9.77 1.48 3.88
C VAL A 30 -8.48 1.98 4.53
N ALA A 31 -7.44 2.27 3.74
CA ALA A 31 -6.21 2.81 4.30
C ALA A 31 -6.41 4.16 5.01
N ARG A 32 -7.27 5.04 4.45
CA ARG A 32 -7.62 6.33 5.07
C ARG A 32 -8.41 6.14 6.36
N GLU A 33 -9.34 5.19 6.40
CA GLU A 33 -10.08 4.84 7.62
C GLU A 33 -9.17 4.27 8.71
N LEU A 34 -8.15 3.50 8.32
CA LEU A 34 -7.18 2.90 9.23
C LEU A 34 -6.04 3.85 9.63
N ASN A 35 -5.98 5.07 9.06
CA ASN A 35 -4.86 6.01 9.20
C ASN A 35 -3.50 5.39 8.83
N THR A 36 -3.49 4.49 7.85
CA THR A 36 -2.28 3.81 7.38
C THR A 36 -1.79 4.46 6.10
N PRO A 37 -0.48 4.79 5.97
CA PRO A 37 0.07 5.32 4.73
C PRO A 37 -0.15 4.35 3.57
N CYS A 38 -0.68 4.86 2.46
CA CYS A 38 -1.06 4.04 1.31
C CYS A 38 -0.62 4.68 0.00
N VAL A 39 0.04 3.87 -0.84
CA VAL A 39 0.46 4.23 -2.19
C VAL A 39 -0.19 3.27 -3.18
N ILE A 40 -0.83 3.84 -4.19
CA ILE A 40 -1.67 3.14 -5.17
C ILE A 40 -1.17 3.47 -6.57
N GLY A 41 -1.24 2.48 -7.48
CA GLY A 41 -0.89 2.66 -8.89
C GLY A 41 0.62 2.63 -9.16
N THR A 42 1.40 1.91 -8.35
CA THR A 42 2.85 1.80 -8.55
C THR A 42 3.22 1.02 -9.82
N ASN A 43 2.33 0.17 -10.34
CA ASN A 43 2.50 -0.73 -11.50
C ASN A 43 3.66 -1.75 -11.43
N ILE A 44 4.76 -1.44 -10.73
CA ILE A 44 5.99 -2.24 -10.67
C ILE A 44 6.41 -2.61 -9.25
N ALA A 45 5.69 -2.18 -8.21
CA ALA A 45 6.11 -2.39 -6.82
C ALA A 45 6.21 -3.88 -6.46
N THR A 46 5.27 -4.75 -6.82
CA THR A 46 5.41 -6.19 -6.53
C THR A 46 6.53 -6.88 -7.30
N ARG A 47 7.06 -6.25 -8.35
CA ARG A 47 8.23 -6.78 -9.09
C ARG A 47 9.55 -6.29 -8.51
N VAL A 48 9.56 -5.07 -7.97
CA VAL A 48 10.74 -4.41 -7.41
C VAL A 48 10.96 -4.80 -5.95
N LEU A 49 9.88 -4.83 -5.17
CA LEU A 49 9.88 -5.16 -3.75
C LEU A 49 9.76 -6.67 -3.57
N LYS A 50 10.67 -7.25 -2.78
CA LYS A 50 10.64 -8.66 -2.40
C LYS A 50 10.48 -8.81 -0.89
N ASP A 51 10.01 -9.97 -0.48
CA ASP A 51 9.87 -10.29 0.94
C ASP A 51 11.22 -10.17 1.65
N GLY A 52 11.23 -9.46 2.78
CA GLY A 52 12.43 -9.17 3.56
C GLY A 52 13.16 -7.87 3.19
N ASP A 53 12.76 -7.18 2.12
CA ASP A 53 13.31 -5.87 1.79
C ASP A 53 12.82 -4.80 2.78
N LEU A 54 13.74 -3.92 3.19
CA LEU A 54 13.39 -2.71 3.92
C LEU A 54 12.94 -1.63 2.94
N VAL A 55 11.79 -1.03 3.22
CA VAL A 55 11.19 -0.01 2.35
C VAL A 55 10.72 1.19 3.18
N GLU A 56 10.99 2.38 2.66
CA GLU A 56 10.42 3.62 3.14
C GLU A 56 9.22 3.98 2.25
N VAL A 57 8.08 4.27 2.88
CA VAL A 57 6.84 4.62 2.18
C VAL A 57 6.42 6.03 2.59
N ASP A 58 6.49 6.97 1.65
CA ASP A 58 6.00 8.33 1.80
C ASP A 58 4.65 8.47 1.09
N ALA A 59 3.56 8.39 1.87
CA ALA A 59 2.21 8.57 1.36
C ALA A 59 1.85 10.02 1.02
N THR A 60 2.63 11.01 1.46
CA THR A 60 2.41 12.43 1.14
C THR A 60 2.90 12.74 -0.26
N ARG A 61 4.09 12.21 -0.60
CA ARG A 61 4.71 12.38 -1.92
C ARG A 61 4.34 11.27 -2.89
N GLY A 62 3.76 10.16 -2.39
CA GLY A 62 3.44 8.98 -3.19
C GLY A 62 4.69 8.21 -3.62
N VAL A 63 5.75 8.23 -2.82
CA VAL A 63 7.06 7.65 -3.15
C VAL A 63 7.30 6.42 -2.27
N VAL A 64 7.80 5.35 -2.89
CA VAL A 64 8.26 4.15 -2.19
C VAL A 64 9.72 3.93 -2.55
N THR A 65 10.59 3.92 -1.55
CA THR A 65 12.04 3.79 -1.72
C THR A 65 12.51 2.53 -1.01
N LYS A 66 13.26 1.69 -1.70
CA LYS A 66 13.92 0.54 -1.09
C LYS A 66 15.22 0.99 -0.40
N ILE A 67 15.45 0.49 0.81
CA ILE A 67 16.64 0.75 1.64
C ILE A 67 17.63 -0.40 1.49
#